data_AF-A0A0F9UU87-F1
#
_entry.id   AF-A0A0F9UU87-F1
#
_cell.length_a   1.000
_cell.length_b   1.000
_cell.length_c   1.000
_cell.angle_alpha   90.00
_cell.angle_beta   90.00
_cell.angle_gamma   90.00
#
_symmetry.space_group_name_H-M   'P 1'
#
loop_
_entity.id
_entity.type
_entity.pdbx_description
1 polymer ?
#
loop_
_entity_poly.entity_id
_entity_poly.type
_entity_poly.pdbx_seq_one_letter_code
_entity_poly.pdbx_strand_id
1 'polypeptide(L)'
;MSANLHLATLHDGQFHLGGSALLQLSGHLNGLDAVCRALGVIPLSQFVDITALEIREADELLNDAPPSSGTDPVTGLAYGIEDTAWHPAAAGMISIEALVGHLQRNRPRELKGADLSLIRADLQYCAEVLGTLETAGGQFHLAAR
;
A
#
# COMPACT_ATOMS: atom_id res chain seq x y z
N MET A 1 8.74 10.39 -11.56
CA MET A 1 8.46 10.65 -10.13
C MET A 1 8.59 9.33 -9.39
N SER A 2 9.24 9.31 -8.22
CA SER A 2 9.26 8.12 -7.37
C SER A 2 8.08 8.21 -6.42
N ALA A 3 7.06 7.37 -6.62
CA ALA A 3 5.90 7.32 -5.73
C ALA A 3 6.27 6.59 -4.42
N ASN A 4 5.87 7.17 -3.30
CA ASN A 4 5.97 6.55 -1.99
C ASN A 4 4.65 5.83 -1.68
N LEU A 5 4.76 4.65 -1.09
CA LEU A 5 3.60 3.86 -0.67
C LEU A 5 3.28 4.19 0.79
N HIS A 6 1.99 4.35 1.08
CA HIS A 6 1.46 4.50 2.42
C HIS A 6 0.36 3.48 2.65
N LEU A 7 0.26 2.93 3.86
CA LEU A 7 -0.83 2.03 4.20
C LEU A 7 -2.10 2.83 4.45
N ALA A 8 -3.16 2.59 3.69
CA ALA A 8 -4.49 3.13 3.95
C ALA A 8 -5.41 2.02 4.43
N THR A 9 -6.28 2.35 5.39
CA THR A 9 -7.21 1.41 6.01
C THR A 9 -8.61 2.00 6.08
N LEU A 10 -9.60 1.12 6.01
CA LEU A 10 -11.02 1.44 6.07
C LEU A 10 -11.74 0.39 6.90
N HIS A 11 -12.50 0.83 7.89
CA HIS A 11 -13.39 -0.03 8.67
C HIS A 11 -14.61 0.77 9.11
N ASP A 12 -15.82 0.24 8.89
CA ASP A 12 -17.09 0.91 9.21
C ASP A 12 -17.18 2.37 8.71
N GLY A 13 -16.66 2.63 7.51
CA GLY A 13 -16.63 3.97 6.91
C GLY A 13 -15.56 4.91 7.51
N GLN A 14 -14.79 4.46 8.49
CA GLN A 14 -13.69 5.21 9.07
C GLN A 14 -12.42 4.99 8.25
N PHE A 15 -12.03 6.03 7.52
CA PHE A 15 -10.78 6.06 6.76
C PHE A 15 -9.61 6.45 7.65
N HIS A 16 -8.49 5.75 7.51
CA HIS A 16 -7.22 6.14 8.11
C HIS A 16 -6.06 5.91 7.14
N LEU A 17 -5.30 6.97 6.89
CA LEU A 17 -4.06 6.92 6.13
C LEU A 17 -2.85 6.93 7.06
N GLY A 18 -2.00 5.92 6.93
CA GLY A 18 -0.76 5.80 7.69
C GLY A 18 0.22 6.93 7.37
N GLY A 19 0.72 7.60 8.42
CA GLY A 19 1.66 8.72 8.28
C GLY A 19 3.07 8.32 7.82
N SER A 20 3.48 7.08 8.03
CA SER A 20 4.80 6.58 7.64
C SER A 20 4.82 6.11 6.20
N ALA A 21 5.80 6.61 5.42
CA ALA A 21 6.08 6.11 4.08
C ALA A 21 6.78 4.74 4.16
N LEU A 22 6.30 3.80 3.37
CA LEU A 22 6.82 2.43 3.24
C LEU A 22 7.94 2.39 2.20
N LEU A 23 9.02 3.13 2.47
CA LEU A 23 10.08 3.40 1.49
C LEU A 23 10.71 2.12 0.93
N GLN A 24 10.84 1.07 1.76
CA GLN A 24 11.45 -0.18 1.32
C GLN A 24 10.51 -0.99 0.44
N LEU A 25 9.21 -0.97 0.74
CA LEU A 25 8.19 -1.57 -0.11
C LEU A 25 8.12 -0.87 -1.47
N SER A 26 8.12 0.47 -1.49
CA SER A 26 8.15 1.25 -2.74
C SER A 26 9.38 0.94 -3.59
N GLY A 27 10.57 0.97 -2.97
CA GLY A 27 11.83 0.78 -3.69
C GLY A 27 12.05 -0.64 -4.22
N HIS A 28 11.40 -1.65 -3.62
CA HIS A 28 11.63 -3.06 -3.94
C HIS A 28 10.37 -3.81 -4.38
N LEU A 29 9.30 -3.08 -4.76
CA LEU A 29 8.00 -3.67 -5.09
C LEU A 29 8.09 -4.79 -6.13
N ASN A 30 8.83 -4.57 -7.22
CA ASN A 30 9.00 -5.58 -8.28
C ASN A 30 9.68 -6.86 -7.77
N GLY A 31 10.67 -6.72 -6.88
CA GLY A 31 11.36 -7.86 -6.28
C GLY A 31 10.45 -8.61 -5.30
N LEU A 32 9.66 -7.89 -4.50
CA LEU A 32 8.69 -8.45 -3.57
C LEU A 32 7.56 -9.18 -4.30
N ASP A 33 7.08 -8.63 -5.42
CA ASP A 33 6.09 -9.27 -6.29
C ASP A 33 6.60 -10.59 -6.87
N ALA A 34 7.85 -10.62 -7.31
CA ALA A 34 8.48 -11.85 -7.80
C ALA A 34 8.53 -12.93 -6.70
N VAL A 35 8.86 -12.52 -5.47
CA VAL A 35 8.81 -13.43 -4.30
C VAL A 35 7.37 -13.88 -4.01
N CYS A 36 6.38 -12.99 -4.05
CA CYS A 36 4.97 -13.35 -3.86
C CYS A 36 4.52 -14.42 -4.87
N ARG A 37 4.84 -14.22 -6.15
CA ARG A 37 4.52 -15.19 -7.21
C ARG A 37 5.20 -16.54 -6.97
N ALA A 38 6.45 -16.55 -6.54
CA ALA A 38 7.17 -17.79 -6.21
C ALA A 38 6.55 -18.52 -4.99
N LEU A 39 5.94 -17.78 -4.06
CA LEU A 39 5.22 -18.30 -2.90
C LEU A 39 3.77 -18.68 -3.19
N GLY A 40 3.24 -18.36 -4.39
CA GLY A 40 1.85 -18.61 -4.76
C GLY A 40 0.84 -17.69 -4.07
N VAL A 41 1.27 -16.51 -3.59
CA VAL A 41 0.42 -15.50 -2.94
C VAL A 41 0.22 -14.27 -3.83
N ILE A 42 -0.74 -13.42 -3.47
CA ILE A 42 -1.10 -12.23 -4.24
C ILE A 42 0.08 -11.24 -4.24
N PRO A 43 0.55 -10.76 -5.41
CA PRO A 43 1.59 -9.73 -5.49
C PRO A 43 1.18 -8.44 -4.79
N LEU A 44 2.13 -7.76 -4.12
CA LEU A 44 1.84 -6.53 -3.38
C LEU A 44 1.37 -5.39 -4.29
N SER A 45 1.85 -5.36 -5.54
CA SER A 45 1.37 -4.38 -6.53
C SER A 45 -0.12 -4.45 -6.80
N GLN A 46 -0.78 -5.59 -6.57
CA GLN A 46 -2.24 -5.69 -6.74
C GLN A 46 -3.03 -4.97 -5.65
N PHE A 47 -2.38 -4.63 -4.54
CA PHE A 47 -2.98 -3.82 -3.47
C PHE A 47 -2.62 -2.35 -3.60
N VAL A 48 -1.85 -1.94 -4.62
CA VAL A 48 -1.44 -0.56 -4.80
C VAL A 48 -2.56 0.23 -5.49
N ASP A 49 -2.95 1.33 -4.84
CA ASP A 49 -3.90 2.29 -5.37
C ASP A 49 -3.14 3.53 -5.87
N ILE A 50 -3.42 3.95 -7.11
CA ILE A 50 -2.72 5.07 -7.77
C ILE A 50 -3.59 6.32 -7.94
N THR A 51 -4.82 6.32 -7.41
CA THR A 51 -5.80 7.40 -7.59
C THR A 51 -5.22 8.77 -7.22
N ALA A 52 -4.43 8.83 -6.14
CA ALA A 52 -3.77 10.06 -5.71
C ALA A 52 -2.70 10.60 -6.68
N LEU A 53 -2.07 9.73 -7.47
CA LEU A 53 -1.11 10.13 -8.51
C LEU A 53 -1.87 10.60 -9.75
N GLU A 54 -2.90 9.87 -10.16
CA GLU A 54 -3.70 10.21 -11.35
C GLU A 54 -4.38 11.57 -11.21
N ILE A 55 -4.95 11.87 -10.03
CA ILE A 55 -5.56 13.16 -9.75
C ILE A 55 -4.54 14.29 -9.78
N ARG A 56 -3.35 14.07 -9.18
CA ARG A 56 -2.29 15.07 -9.19
C ARG A 56 -1.79 15.35 -10.60
N GLU A 57 -1.63 14.31 -11.41
CA GLU A 57 -1.23 14.46 -12.81
C GLU A 57 -2.30 15.21 -13.61
N ALA A 58 -3.58 14.92 -13.38
CA ALA A 58 -4.68 15.65 -13.99
C ALA A 58 -4.68 17.14 -13.59
N ASP A 59 -4.49 17.44 -12.31
CA ASP A 59 -4.38 18.82 -11.80
C ASP A 59 -3.20 19.57 -12.41
N GLU A 60 -2.03 18.93 -12.51
CA GLU A 60 -0.83 19.50 -13.14
C GLU A 60 -1.05 19.81 -14.63
N LEU A 61 -1.79 18.97 -15.36
CA LEU A 61 -2.14 19.22 -16.75
C LEU A 61 -3.17 20.34 -16.92
N LEU A 62 -4.02 20.55 -15.92
CA LEU A 62 -5.11 21.52 -15.94
C LEU A 62 -4.71 22.95 -15.55
N ASN A 63 -3.45 23.21 -15.19
CA ASN A 63 -2.71 24.46 -14.79
C ASN A 63 -3.35 25.88 -14.92
N ASP A 64 -4.44 26.07 -15.65
CA ASP A 64 -5.20 27.31 -15.88
C ASP A 64 -6.70 27.22 -15.45
N ALA A 65 -7.14 26.09 -14.90
CA ALA A 65 -8.47 25.93 -14.31
C ALA A 65 -8.43 26.17 -12.78
N PRO A 66 -9.47 26.79 -12.18
CA PRO A 66 -9.59 26.79 -10.72
C PRO A 66 -9.57 25.34 -10.22
N PRO A 67 -8.89 25.04 -9.09
CA PRO A 67 -8.76 23.68 -8.59
C PRO A 67 -10.14 23.05 -8.51
N SER A 68 -10.33 21.94 -9.23
CA SER A 68 -11.60 21.25 -9.22
C SER A 68 -11.79 20.62 -7.85
N SER A 69 -12.68 21.24 -7.08
CA SER A 69 -13.38 20.65 -5.93
C SER A 69 -12.57 20.53 -4.64
N GLY A 70 -13.21 20.92 -3.53
CA GLY A 70 -12.63 20.82 -2.19
C GLY A 70 -12.31 19.38 -1.79
N THR A 71 -11.52 19.24 -0.75
CA THR A 71 -11.20 17.94 -0.14
C THR A 71 -12.47 17.21 0.27
N ASP A 72 -12.54 15.91 0.01
CA ASP A 72 -13.58 15.03 0.53
C ASP A 72 -13.62 15.14 2.07
N PRO A 73 -14.80 15.33 2.69
CA PRO A 73 -14.91 15.53 4.12
C PRO A 73 -14.61 14.26 4.95
N VAL A 74 -14.61 13.07 4.34
CA VAL A 74 -14.36 11.80 5.03
C VAL A 74 -12.87 11.44 4.99
N THR A 75 -12.24 11.56 3.83
CA THR A 75 -10.82 11.22 3.65
C THR A 75 -9.89 12.41 3.90
N GLY A 76 -10.38 13.63 3.75
CA GLY A 76 -9.57 14.85 3.74
C GLY A 76 -8.66 14.97 2.51
N LEU A 77 -8.90 14.15 1.47
CA LEU A 77 -8.11 14.06 0.24
C LEU A 77 -8.89 14.65 -0.94
N ALA A 78 -8.23 14.79 -2.09
CA ALA A 78 -8.90 15.22 -3.33
C ALA A 78 -9.83 14.16 -3.93
N TYR A 79 -9.98 13.00 -3.27
CA TYR A 79 -10.77 11.85 -3.69
C TYR A 79 -11.50 11.20 -2.51
N GLY A 80 -12.65 10.60 -2.80
CA GLY A 80 -13.47 9.88 -1.85
C GLY A 80 -13.00 8.45 -1.60
N ILE A 81 -13.71 7.75 -0.72
CA ILE A 81 -13.49 6.33 -0.43
C ILE A 81 -13.81 5.49 -1.67
N GLU A 82 -14.87 5.86 -2.38
CA GLU A 82 -15.41 5.21 -3.57
C GLU A 82 -14.47 5.24 -4.78
N ASP A 83 -13.53 6.18 -4.82
CA ASP A 83 -12.57 6.37 -5.92
C ASP A 83 -11.34 5.46 -5.79
N THR A 84 -11.24 4.70 -4.70
CA THR A 84 -10.06 3.86 -4.40
C THR A 84 -10.39 2.38 -4.42
N ALA A 85 -9.41 1.58 -4.82
CA ALA A 85 -9.52 0.12 -4.84
C ALA A 85 -9.26 -0.45 -3.44
N TRP A 86 -10.34 -0.79 -2.73
CA TRP A 86 -10.25 -1.42 -1.41
C TRP A 86 -10.17 -2.94 -1.48
N HIS A 87 -9.24 -3.52 -0.71
CA HIS A 87 -9.06 -4.97 -0.62
C HIS A 87 -9.33 -5.46 0.80
N PRO A 88 -9.89 -6.68 0.99
CA PRO A 88 -10.05 -7.24 2.33
C PRO A 88 -8.72 -7.35 3.06
N ALA A 89 -8.66 -6.95 4.33
CA ALA A 89 -7.43 -7.02 5.15
C ALA A 89 -6.85 -8.45 5.19
N ALA A 90 -7.71 -9.47 5.29
CA ALA A 90 -7.33 -10.87 5.26
C ALA A 90 -6.53 -11.25 3.99
N ALA A 91 -6.90 -10.72 2.82
CA ALA A 91 -6.20 -11.01 1.57
C ALA A 91 -4.76 -10.44 1.57
N GLY A 92 -4.59 -9.24 2.12
CA GLY A 92 -3.28 -8.62 2.29
C GLY A 92 -2.42 -9.33 3.33
N MET A 93 -3.04 -9.72 4.45
CA MET A 93 -2.37 -10.39 5.55
C MET A 93 -1.69 -11.69 5.09
N ILE A 94 -2.37 -12.50 4.29
CA ILE A 94 -1.80 -13.74 3.71
C ILE A 94 -0.48 -13.46 2.96
N SER A 95 -0.47 -12.46 2.08
CA SER A 95 0.74 -12.12 1.31
C SER A 95 1.85 -11.56 2.18
N ILE A 96 1.51 -10.68 3.13
CA ILE A 96 2.48 -10.03 4.01
C ILE A 96 3.12 -11.05 4.96
N GLU A 97 2.34 -11.94 5.58
CA GLU A 97 2.85 -13.00 6.45
C GLU A 97 3.75 -13.97 5.70
N ALA A 98 3.35 -14.37 4.48
CA ALA A 98 4.16 -15.24 3.63
C ALA A 98 5.51 -14.59 3.31
N LEU A 99 5.53 -13.30 2.99
CA LEU A 99 6.76 -12.55 2.75
C LEU A 99 7.62 -12.46 4.02
N VAL A 100 7.06 -12.05 5.15
CA VAL A 100 7.79 -11.95 6.43
C VAL A 100 8.42 -13.31 6.78
N GLY A 101 7.64 -14.39 6.74
CA GLY A 101 8.11 -15.73 7.04
C GLY A 101 9.13 -16.27 6.02
N HIS A 102 9.06 -15.86 4.76
CA HIS A 102 10.05 -16.22 3.75
C HIS A 102 11.37 -15.47 3.97
N LEU A 103 11.32 -14.15 4.17
CA LEU A 103 12.50 -13.28 4.35
C LEU A 103 13.24 -13.52 5.68
N GLN A 104 12.56 -14.08 6.69
CA GLN A 104 13.22 -14.52 7.93
C GLN A 104 14.17 -15.71 7.70
N ARG A 105 13.86 -16.59 6.74
CA ARG A 105 14.57 -17.85 6.52
C ARG A 105 15.45 -17.83 5.27
N ASN A 106 15.16 -16.93 4.34
CA ASN A 106 15.76 -16.92 3.01
C ASN A 106 16.23 -15.51 2.64
N ARG A 107 17.21 -15.46 1.73
CA ARG A 107 17.65 -14.23 1.08
C ARG A 107 17.36 -14.34 -0.42
N PRO A 108 16.16 -13.93 -0.86
CA PRO A 108 15.78 -14.05 -2.26
C PRO A 108 16.71 -13.22 -3.15
N ARG A 109 17.01 -13.74 -4.35
CA ARG A 109 17.94 -13.09 -5.29
C ARG A 109 17.32 -11.82 -5.89
N GLU A 110 16.00 -11.78 -5.92
CA GLU A 110 15.15 -10.69 -6.38
C GLU A 110 15.31 -9.43 -5.52
N LEU A 111 15.76 -9.60 -4.26
CA LEU A 111 16.03 -8.51 -3.31
C LEU A 111 17.55 -8.36 -3.05
N LYS A 112 18.39 -8.77 -3.99
CA LYS A 112 19.85 -8.68 -3.84
C LYS A 112 20.29 -7.22 -3.70
N GLY A 113 21.02 -6.93 -2.63
CA GLY A 113 21.51 -5.58 -2.33
C GLY A 113 20.54 -4.74 -1.51
N ALA A 114 19.32 -5.22 -1.29
CA ALA A 114 18.37 -4.58 -0.38
C ALA A 114 18.72 -4.85 1.08
N ASP A 115 18.38 -3.91 1.96
CA ASP A 115 18.41 -4.15 3.40
C ASP A 115 17.16 -4.93 3.82
N LEU A 116 17.30 -6.25 3.93
CA LEU A 116 16.20 -7.13 4.32
C LEU A 116 15.68 -6.85 5.73
N SER A 117 16.47 -6.21 6.61
CA SER A 117 15.99 -5.85 7.94
C SER A 117 15.00 -4.70 7.88
N LEU A 118 15.25 -3.71 7.02
CA LEU A 118 14.35 -2.58 6.79
C LEU A 118 13.11 -3.01 6.00
N ILE A 119 13.24 -3.85 4.97
CA ILE A 119 12.08 -4.42 4.26
C ILE A 119 11.17 -5.18 5.23
N ARG A 120 11.76 -5.97 6.13
CA ARG A 120 10.99 -6.70 7.15
C ARG A 120 10.31 -5.76 8.14
N ALA A 121 10.92 -4.62 8.47
CA ALA A 121 10.30 -3.64 9.36
C ALA A 121 9.03 -3.04 8.73
N ASP A 122 9.09 -2.64 7.44
CA ASP A 122 7.91 -2.14 6.71
C ASP A 122 6.81 -3.21 6.62
N LEU A 123 7.18 -4.45 6.29
CA LEU A 123 6.23 -5.57 6.23
C LEU A 123 5.62 -5.90 7.61
N GLN A 124 6.40 -5.83 8.68
CA GLN A 124 5.94 -6.09 10.04
C GLN A 124 4.96 -5.01 10.50
N TYR A 125 5.24 -3.74 10.20
CA TYR A 125 4.31 -2.65 10.43
C TYR A 125 2.97 -2.90 9.72
N CYS A 126 3.01 -3.29 8.43
CA CYS A 126 1.79 -3.64 7.71
C CYS A 126 1.05 -4.82 8.37
N ALA A 127 1.77 -5.87 8.79
CA ALA A 127 1.17 -7.03 9.45
C ALA A 127 0.47 -6.65 10.77
N GLU A 128 1.08 -5.77 11.58
CA GLU A 128 0.50 -5.32 12.86
C GLU A 128 -0.81 -4.55 12.65
N VAL A 129 -0.83 -3.63 11.68
CA VAL A 129 -2.03 -2.86 11.36
C VAL A 129 -3.10 -3.75 10.75
N LEU A 130 -2.75 -4.59 9.77
CA LEU A 130 -3.71 -5.47 9.10
C LEU A 130 -4.25 -6.57 10.00
N GLY A 131 -3.46 -7.11 10.93
CA GLY A 131 -3.93 -8.12 11.87
C GLY A 131 -5.06 -7.60 12.76
N THR A 132 -4.97 -6.35 13.22
CA THR A 132 -6.07 -5.71 13.96
C THR A 132 -7.29 -5.54 13.07
N LEU A 133 -7.08 -5.08 11.83
CA LEU A 133 -8.13 -4.78 10.87
C LEU A 133 -8.85 -6.04 10.36
N GLU A 134 -8.13 -7.15 10.18
CA GLU A 134 -8.64 -8.45 9.73
C GLU A 134 -9.68 -8.98 10.72
N THR A 135 -9.41 -8.92 12.02
CA THR A 135 -10.37 -9.37 13.05
C THR A 135 -11.66 -8.55 13.05
N ALA A 136 -11.59 -7.31 12.57
CA ALA A 136 -12.73 -6.42 12.43
C ALA A 136 -13.41 -6.51 11.05
N GLY A 137 -12.89 -7.31 10.11
CA GLY A 137 -13.43 -7.41 8.75
C GLY A 137 -13.19 -6.15 7.90
N GLY A 138 -12.16 -5.36 8.23
CA GLY A 138 -11.84 -4.13 7.51
C GLY A 138 -11.12 -4.35 6.18
N GLN A 139 -10.84 -3.25 5.50
CA GLN A 139 -10.26 -3.20 4.16
C GLN A 139 -9.04 -2.27 4.12
N PHE A 140 -8.14 -2.50 3.18
CA PHE A 140 -6.92 -1.72 3.03
C PHE A 140 -6.52 -1.55 1.57
N HIS A 141 -5.57 -0.64 1.34
CA HIS A 141 -4.76 -0.56 0.13
C HIS A 141 -3.40 0.08 0.44
N LEU A 142 -2.46 0.00 -0.50
CA LEU A 142 -1.18 0.69 -0.48
C LEU A 142 -1.27 1.93 -1.37
N ALA A 143 -1.52 3.09 -0.78
CA ALA A 143 -1.71 4.35 -1.50
C ALA A 143 -0.37 4.84 -2.07
N ALA A 144 -0.26 4.96 -3.38
CA ALA A 144 0.88 5.55 -4.07
C ALA A 144 0.73 7.08 -4.11
N ARG A 145 1.72 7.81 -3.60
CA ARG A 145 1.69 9.28 -3.49
C ARG A 145 3.04 9.92 -3.77
#